data_AF-A0A258BG72-F1
#
_entry.id   AF-A0A258BG72-F1
#
_cell.length_a   1.000
_cell.length_b   1.000
_cell.length_c   1.000
_cell.angle_alpha   90.00
_cell.angle_beta   90.00
_cell.angle_gamma   90.00
#
_symmetry.space_group_name_H-M   'P 1'
#
loop_
_entity.id
_entity.type
_entity.pdbx_description
1 polymer ?
#
loop_
_entity_poly.entity_id
_entity_poly.type
_entity_poly.pdbx_seq_one_letter_code
_entity_poly.pdbx_strand_id
1 'polypeptide(L)'
;MKELGQALWHSLTVVSATLFWLLSLIYVFVAFTSLGHDIGLSFQLLGLVIALHVARAFLTPRLVPVKVGYVIGAAVLFGLMLFSQG
;
A
#
# COMPACT_ATOMS: atom_id res chain seq x y z
N MET A 1 19.39 9.01 -22.02
CA MET A 1 19.19 8.93 -20.55
C MET A 1 17.77 9.27 -20.10
N LYS A 2 17.13 10.33 -20.63
CA LYS A 2 15.75 10.71 -20.25
C LYS A 2 14.69 9.62 -20.53
N GLU A 3 14.78 8.96 -21.68
CA GLU A 3 13.91 7.84 -22.09
C GLU A 3 13.98 6.65 -21.12
N LEU A 4 15.19 6.30 -20.67
CA LEU A 4 15.44 5.15 -19.80
C LEU A 4 14.87 5.38 -18.39
N GLY A 5 14.99 6.61 -17.88
CA GLY A 5 14.37 7.00 -16.61
C GLY A 5 12.84 6.97 -16.64
N GLN A 6 12.21 7.37 -17.75
CA GLN A 6 10.76 7.26 -17.91
C GLN A 6 10.29 5.80 -18.00
N ALA A 7 11.02 4.95 -18.73
CA ALA A 7 10.70 3.53 -18.84
C ALA A 7 10.82 2.80 -17.48
N LEU A 8 11.88 3.09 -16.71
CA LEU A 8 12.05 2.58 -15.35
C LEU A 8 10.94 3.06 -14.42
N TRP A 9 10.61 4.35 -14.46
CA TRP A 9 9.52 4.91 -13.67
C TRP A 9 8.18 4.28 -14.02
N HIS A 10 7.90 4.08 -15.30
CA HIS A 10 6.68 3.41 -15.74
C HIS A 10 6.59 1.98 -15.20
N SER A 11 7.65 1.20 -15.36
CA SER A 11 7.73 -0.17 -14.85
C SER A 11 7.53 -0.22 -13.34
N LEU A 12 8.20 0.68 -12.61
CA LEU A 12 8.07 0.79 -11.16
C LEU A 12 6.63 1.10 -10.75
N THR A 13 5.93 1.97 -11.47
CA THR A 13 4.53 2.31 -11.15
C THR A 13 3.57 1.15 -11.40
N VAL A 14 3.80 0.33 -12.44
CA VAL A 14 2.99 -0.85 -12.74
C VAL A 14 3.17 -1.93 -11.67
N VAL A 15 4.43 -2.21 -11.31
CA VAL A 15 4.77 -3.19 -10.27
C VAL A 15 4.23 -2.73 -8.92
N SER A 16 4.45 -1.46 -8.56
CA SER A 16 3.97 -0.91 -7.29
C SER A 16 2.44 -0.89 -7.21
N ALA A 17 1.73 -0.60 -8.30
CA ALA A 17 0.27 -0.67 -8.29
C ALA A 17 -0.23 -2.08 -8.01
N THR A 18 0.39 -3.08 -8.64
CA THR A 18 0.06 -4.50 -8.43
C THR A 18 0.36 -4.91 -6.98
N LEU A 19 1.53 -4.56 -6.47
CA LEU A 19 1.94 -4.83 -5.09
C LEU A 19 1.04 -4.13 -4.06
N PHE A 20 0.65 -2.88 -4.31
CA PHE A 20 -0.25 -2.15 -3.42
C PHE A 20 -1.57 -2.90 -3.21
N TRP A 21 -2.19 -3.36 -4.30
CA TRP A 21 -3.44 -4.12 -4.22
C TRP A 21 -3.24 -5.48 -3.55
N LEU A 22 -2.19 -6.21 -3.92
CA LEU A 22 -1.88 -7.51 -3.34
C LEU A 22 -1.65 -7.41 -1.83
N LEU A 23 -0.79 -6.49 -1.39
CA LEU A 23 -0.49 -6.30 0.03
C LEU A 23 -1.73 -5.80 0.79
N SER A 24 -2.53 -4.92 0.19
CA SER A 24 -3.79 -4.48 0.82
C SER A 24 -4.72 -5.66 1.10
N LEU A 25 -4.87 -6.59 0.15
CA LEU A 25 -5.67 -7.80 0.33
C LEU A 25 -5.08 -8.70 1.43
N ILE A 26 -3.75 -8.89 1.44
CA ILE A 26 -3.06 -9.68 2.47
C ILE A 26 -3.31 -9.07 3.85
N TYR A 27 -3.14 -7.76 4.01
CA TYR A 27 -3.35 -7.08 5.29
C TYR A 27 -4.80 -7.14 5.77
N VAL A 28 -5.77 -6.99 4.85
CA VAL A 28 -7.19 -7.16 5.19
C VAL A 28 -7.46 -8.59 5.66
N PHE A 29 -6.95 -9.58 4.93
CA PHE A 29 -7.11 -10.99 5.28
C PHE A 29 -6.49 -11.30 6.64
N VAL A 30 -5.24 -10.90 6.86
CA VAL A 30 -4.53 -11.06 8.15
C VAL A 30 -5.33 -10.42 9.27
N ALA A 31 -5.81 -9.19 9.08
CA ALA A 31 -6.57 -8.48 10.10
C ALA A 31 -7.89 -9.19 10.47
N PHE A 32 -8.59 -9.78 9.49
CA PHE A 32 -9.78 -10.57 9.79
C PHE A 32 -9.45 -11.87 10.51
N THR A 33 -8.38 -12.56 10.13
CA THR A 33 -7.95 -13.78 10.81
C THR A 33 -7.45 -13.54 12.23
N SER A 34 -6.86 -12.37 12.50
CA SER A 34 -6.34 -12.00 13.81
C SER A 34 -7.42 -11.52 14.79
N LEU A 35 -8.66 -11.28 14.36
CA LEU A 35 -9.74 -10.84 15.24
C LEU A 35 -10.03 -11.83 16.39
N GLY A 36 -9.76 -13.12 16.16
CA GLY A 36 -9.90 -14.15 17.18
C GLY A 36 -8.77 -14.18 18.22
N HIS A 37 -7.69 -13.42 18.01
CA HIS A 37 -6.49 -13.46 18.84
C HIS A 37 -6.14 -12.10 19.44
N ASP A 38 -6.04 -11.06 18.61
CA ASP A 38 -5.73 -9.69 19.03
C ASP A 38 -6.62 -8.69 18.26
N ILE A 39 -7.63 -8.21 18.96
CA ILE A 39 -8.60 -7.26 18.44
C ILE A 39 -7.93 -5.92 18.14
N GLY A 40 -6.98 -5.48 18.97
CA GLY A 40 -6.31 -4.18 18.82
C GLY A 40 -5.48 -4.14 17.54
N LEU A 41 -4.65 -5.16 17.33
CA LEU A 41 -3.83 -5.30 16.13
C LEU A 41 -4.70 -5.38 14.87
N SER A 42 -5.80 -6.13 14.93
CA SER A 42 -6.74 -6.28 13.81
C SER A 42 -7.34 -4.94 13.36
N PHE A 43 -7.79 -4.11 14.31
CA PHE A 43 -8.32 -2.77 13.99
C PHE A 43 -7.25 -1.81 13.50
N GLN A 44 -6.01 -1.91 13.99
CA GLN A 44 -4.91 -1.09 13.49
C GLN A 44 -4.58 -1.41 12.02
N LEU A 45 -4.51 -2.70 11.67
CA LEU A 45 -4.25 -3.13 10.29
C LEU A 45 -5.39 -2.72 9.34
N LEU A 46 -6.65 -2.93 9.73
CA LEU A 46 -7.80 -2.49 8.93
C LEU A 46 -7.83 -0.96 8.81
N GLY A 47 -7.61 -0.25 9.90
CA GLY A 47 -7.57 1.21 9.94
C GLY A 47 -6.49 1.77 9.01
N LEU A 48 -5.31 1.16 8.97
CA LEU A 48 -4.24 1.53 8.05
C LEU A 48 -4.64 1.32 6.59
N VAL A 49 -5.17 0.13 6.23
CA VAL A 49 -5.58 -0.15 4.85
C VAL A 49 -6.66 0.83 4.41
N ILE A 50 -7.65 1.09 5.27
CA ILE A 50 -8.70 2.08 5.02
C ILE A 50 -8.09 3.47 4.84
N ALA A 51 -7.19 3.90 5.73
CA ALA A 51 -6.54 5.20 5.66
C ALA A 51 -5.76 5.38 4.34
N LEU A 52 -5.05 4.34 3.88
CA LEU A 52 -4.35 4.36 2.59
C LEU A 52 -5.31 4.48 1.39
N HIS A 53 -6.46 3.80 1.45
CA HIS A 53 -7.48 3.89 0.39
C HIS A 53 -8.20 5.24 0.38
N VAL A 54 -8.51 5.78 1.56
CA VAL A 54 -9.10 7.12 1.74
C VAL A 54 -8.10 8.19 1.28
N ALA A 55 -6.84 8.12 1.73
CA ALA A 55 -5.77 8.99 1.25
C ALA A 55 -5.68 8.94 -0.28
N ARG A 56 -5.78 7.75 -0.88
CA ARG A 56 -5.79 7.62 -2.34
C ARG A 56 -7.01 8.25 -3.00
N ALA A 57 -8.20 8.01 -2.46
CA ALA A 57 -9.45 8.51 -3.05
C ALA A 57 -9.55 10.04 -2.96
N PHE A 58 -9.04 10.66 -1.90
CA PHE A 58 -9.24 12.07 -1.63
C PHE A 58 -8.02 12.96 -1.92
N LEU A 59 -6.79 12.49 -1.70
CA LEU A 59 -5.57 13.28 -1.89
C LEU A 59 -5.01 13.15 -3.30
N THR A 60 -5.11 11.97 -3.90
CA THR A 60 -4.50 11.68 -5.21
C THR A 60 -5.15 12.40 -6.40
N PRO A 61 -6.48 12.61 -6.47
CA PRO A 61 -7.04 13.44 -7.54
C PRO A 61 -6.75 14.93 -7.37
N ARG A 62 -6.27 15.38 -6.19
CA ARG A 62 -6.12 16.81 -5.86
C ARG A 62 -4.68 17.29 -5.70
N LEU A 63 -3.76 16.44 -5.24
CA LEU A 63 -2.43 16.86 -4.77
C LEU A 63 -1.27 16.02 -5.31
N VAL A 64 -1.50 14.73 -5.62
CA VAL A 64 -0.41 13.79 -5.95
C VAL A 64 -0.77 12.92 -7.16
N PRO A 65 0.07 12.80 -8.19
CA PRO A 65 -0.21 11.92 -9.32
C PRO A 65 -0.51 10.47 -8.87
N VAL A 66 -1.54 9.85 -9.45
CA VAL A 66 -1.99 8.48 -9.10
C VAL A 66 -0.86 7.46 -9.08
N LYS A 67 0.06 7.59 -10.03
CA LYS A 67 1.27 6.75 -10.15
C LYS A 67 2.15 6.81 -8.90
N VAL A 68 2.34 7.99 -8.32
CA VAL A 68 3.16 8.19 -7.12
C VAL A 68 2.45 7.60 -5.88
N GLY A 69 1.12 7.72 -5.82
CA GLY A 69 0.32 7.14 -4.74
C GLY A 69 0.49 5.62 -4.61
N TYR A 70 0.56 4.90 -5.73
CA TYR A 70 0.81 3.46 -5.73
C TYR A 70 2.20 3.09 -5.21
N VAL A 71 3.23 3.85 -5.61
CA VAL A 71 4.61 3.62 -5.15
C VAL A 71 4.73 3.85 -3.66
N ILE A 72 4.19 4.96 -3.14
CA ILE A 72 4.21 5.26 -1.70
C ILE A 72 3.40 4.23 -0.92
N GLY A 73 2.17 3.93 -1.34
CA GLY A 73 1.31 2.97 -0.65
C GLY A 73 1.93 1.56 -0.62
N ALA A 74 2.51 1.11 -1.73
CA ALA A 74 3.21 -0.17 -1.79
C ALA A 74 4.44 -0.18 -0.87
N ALA A 75 5.23 0.90 -0.85
CA ALA A 75 6.39 1.01 0.03
C ALA A 75 6.01 0.99 1.52
N VAL A 76 4.92 1.67 1.91
CA VAL A 76 4.42 1.66 3.30
C VAL A 76 3.99 0.26 3.73
N LEU A 77 3.16 -0.41 2.91
CA LEU A 77 2.69 -1.76 3.21
C LEU A 77 3.85 -2.78 3.23
N PHE A 78 4.79 -2.63 2.30
CA PHE A 78 5.96 -3.52 2.23
C PHE A 78 6.92 -3.30 3.41
N GLY A 79 7.16 -2.05 3.80
CA GLY A 79 7.97 -1.72 4.98
C GLY A 79 7.38 -2.32 6.25
N LEU A 80 6.07 -2.19 6.46
CA LEU A 80 5.38 -2.82 7.58
C LEU A 80 5.51 -4.34 7.58
N MET A 81 5.46 -4.97 6.41
CA MET A 81 5.62 -6.42 6.30
C MET A 81 7.02 -6.84 6.75
N LEU A 82 8.06 -6.10 6.35
CA LEU A 82 9.44 -6.34 6.79
C LEU A 82 9.61 -6.14 8.30
N PHE A 83 9.06 -5.07 8.86
CA PHE A 83 9.15 -4.80 10.31
C PHE A 83 8.37 -5.81 11.16
N SER A 84 7.31 -6.42 10.62
CA SER A 84 6.53 -7.44 11.35
C SER A 84 7.19 -8.82 11.40
N GLN A 85 8.25 -9.04 10.62
CA GLN A 85 8.96 -10.33 10.52
C GLN A 85 10.34 -10.31 11.22
N GLY A 86 10.74 -9.19 11.81
CA GLY A 86 12.06 -8.96 12.41
C GLY A 86 12.05 -8.87 13.94
#